data_AF-A0A366K2X0-F1
#
_entry.id   AF-A0A366K2X0-F1
#
_cell.length_a   1.000
_cell.length_b   1.000
_cell.length_c   1.000
_cell.angle_alpha   90.00
_cell.angle_beta   90.00
_cell.angle_gamma   90.00
#
_symmetry.space_group_name_H-M   'P 1'
#
loop_
_entity.id
_entity.type
_entity.pdbx_description
1 polymer ?
#
loop_
_entity_poly.entity_id
_entity_poly.type
_entity_poly.pdbx_seq_one_letter_code
_entity_poly.pdbx_strand_id
1 'polypeptide(L)' 'MRNRKVSRKKAKVEKLRGELSQLGNTEENEKSMKKLQSKVEKLQSQLSEAETEEE' A
#
# COMPACT_ATOMS: atom_id res chain seq x y z
N MET A 1 -10.15 -0.17 18.60
CA MET A 1 -10.34 -0.83 17.28
C MET A 1 -9.63 -0.13 16.11
N ARG A 2 -9.48 1.21 16.13
CA ARG A 2 -8.84 2.00 15.05
C ARG A 2 -7.36 1.66 14.83
N ASN A 3 -6.54 1.54 15.88
CA ASN A 3 -5.12 1.15 15.77
C ASN A 3 -4.93 -0.25 15.14
N ARG A 4 -5.87 -1.18 15.37
CA ARG A 4 -5.83 -2.51 14.75
C ARG A 4 -6.12 -2.44 13.25
N LYS A 5 -6.95 -1.48 12.80
CA LYS A 5 -7.19 -1.22 11.36
C LYS A 5 -5.98 -0.53 10.72
N VAL A 6 -5.39 0.47 11.39
CA VAL A 6 -4.17 1.16 10.94
C VAL A 6 -3.00 0.16 10.80
N SER A 7 -2.75 -0.65 11.83
CA SER A 7 -1.72 -1.70 11.81
C SER A 7 -1.92 -2.70 10.66
N ARG A 8 -3.16 -3.16 10.42
CA ARG A 8 -3.47 -4.05 9.28
C ARG A 8 -3.23 -3.38 7.93
N LYS A 9 -3.54 -2.09 7.79
CA LYS A 9 -3.29 -1.32 6.57
C LYS A 9 -1.79 -1.14 6.34
N LYS A 10 -1.00 -0.83 7.38
CA LYS A 10 0.48 -0.76 7.32
C LYS A 10 1.09 -2.08 6.86
N ALA A 11 0.72 -3.19 7.48
CA ALA A 11 1.20 -4.53 7.08
C ALA A 11 0.84 -4.87 5.62
N LYS A 12 -0.33 -4.42 5.15
CA LYS A 12 -0.75 -4.62 3.76
C LYS A 12 0.06 -3.77 2.78
N VAL A 13 0.41 -2.54 3.14
CA VAL A 13 1.31 -1.68 2.34
C VAL A 13 2.69 -2.32 2.21
N GLU A 14 3.27 -2.81 3.30
CA GLU A 14 4.56 -3.49 3.28
C GLU A 14 4.54 -4.73 2.39
N LYS A 15 3.49 -5.56 2.50
CA LYS A 15 3.33 -6.73 1.64
C LYS A 15 3.25 -6.36 0.16
N LEU A 16 2.44 -5.36 -0.19
CA LEU A 16 2.29 -4.90 -1.58
C LEU A 16 3.58 -4.29 -2.13
N ARG A 17 4.37 -3.60 -1.29
CA ARG A 17 5.71 -3.11 -1.66
C ARG A 17 6.68 -4.25 -1.89
N GLY A 18 6.64 -5.30 -1.07
CA GLY A 18 7.40 -6.53 -1.28
C GLY A 18 7.07 -7.19 -2.62
N GLU A 19 5.78 -7.37 -2.90
CA GLU A 19 5.29 -7.91 -4.20
C GLU A 19 5.76 -7.03 -5.38
N LEU A 20 5.71 -5.70 -5.25
CA LEU A 20 6.23 -4.75 -6.24
C LEU A 20 7.74 -4.90 -6.47
N SER A 21 8.52 -5.10 -5.40
CA SER A 21 9.97 -5.30 -5.51
C SER A 21 10.35 -6.63 -6.15
N GLN A 22 9.47 -7.63 -6.05
CA GLN A 22 9.64 -8.95 -6.66
C GLN A 22 9.18 -8.98 -8.12
N LEU A 23 8.25 -8.09 -8.51
CA LEU A 23 7.87 -7.91 -9.90
C LEU A 23 9.02 -7.28 -10.67
N GLY A 24 9.61 -8.06 -11.58
CA GLY A 24 10.59 -7.55 -12.54
C GLY A 24 9.98 -6.45 -13.41
N ASN A 25 10.79 -5.47 -13.79
CA ASN A 25 10.39 -4.31 -14.57
C ASN A 25 10.24 -4.69 -16.06
N THR A 26 9.22 -5.48 -16.37
CA THR A 26 8.89 -5.98 -17.72
C THR A 26 7.53 -5.43 -18.18
N GLU A 27 7.29 -5.36 -19.49
CA GLU A 27 5.99 -4.91 -20.04
C GLU A 27 4.80 -5.74 -19.54
N GLU A 28 4.96 -7.06 -19.39
CA GLU A 28 3.92 -7.95 -18.84
C GLU A 28 3.58 -7.58 -17.39
N ASN A 29 4.58 -7.16 -16.61
CA ASN A 29 4.41 -6.78 -15.22
C ASN A 29 3.98 -5.32 -15.06
N GLU A 30 4.09 -4.47 -16.09
CA GLU A 30 3.82 -3.04 -16.01
C GLU A 30 2.38 -2.74 -15.53
N LYS A 31 1.40 -3.47 -16.07
CA LYS A 31 -0.01 -3.36 -15.63
C LYS A 31 -0.18 -3.77 -14.16
N SER A 32 0.49 -4.84 -13.75
CA SER A 32 0.45 -5.34 -12.37
C SER A 32 1.14 -4.37 -11.41
N MET A 33 2.29 -3.82 -11.78
CA MET A 33 3.02 -2.80 -11.02
C MET A 33 2.19 -1.53 -10.85
N LYS A 34 1.61 -0.99 -11.93
CA LYS A 34 0.71 0.18 -11.87
C LYS A 34 -0.46 -0.06 -10.93
N LYS A 35 -1.08 -1.24 -10.99
CA LYS A 35 -2.21 -1.61 -10.12
C LYS A 35 -1.79 -1.74 -8.65
N LEU A 36 -0.62 -2.32 -8.38
CA LEU A 36 -0.08 -2.45 -7.03
C LEU A 36 0.34 -1.08 -6.46
N GLN A 37 0.99 -0.24 -7.27
CA GLN A 37 1.36 1.14 -6.90
C GLN A 37 0.12 1.96 -6.53
N SER A 38 -0.91 1.96 -7.37
CA SER A 38 -2.16 2.66 -7.07
C SER A 38 -2.83 2.17 -5.77
N LYS A 39 -2.75 0.86 -5.48
CA LYS A 39 -3.23 0.30 -4.21
C LYS A 39 -2.39 0.76 -3.02
N VAL A 40 -1.06 0.82 -3.17
CA VAL A 40 -0.14 1.31 -2.15
C VAL A 40 -0.43 2.77 -1.84
N GLU A 41 -0.53 3.63 -2.86
CA GLU A 41 -0.85 5.05 -2.70
C GLU A 41 -2.18 5.25 -1.99
N LYS A 42 -3.24 4.56 -2.42
CA LYS A 42 -4.55 4.65 -1.77
C LYS A 42 -4.53 4.23 -0.31
N LEU A 43 -3.79 3.16 0.02
CA LEU A 43 -3.64 2.72 1.41
C LEU A 43 -2.78 3.68 2.23
N GLN A 44 -1.78 4.31 1.63
CA GLN A 44 -0.96 5.35 2.27
C GLN A 44 -1.79 6.60 2.55
N SER A 45 -2.57 7.11 1.60
CA SER A 45 -3.48 8.25 1.84
C SER A 45 -4.45 7.95 2.99
N GLN A 46 -5.05 6.77 3.00
CA GLN A 46 -5.95 6.36 4.09
C GLN A 46 -5.24 6.15 5.44
N LEU A 47 -3.93 5.92 5.44
CA LEU A 47 -3.13 5.85 6.67
C LEU A 47 -2.83 7.26 7.15
N SER A 48 -2.39 8.14 6.26
CA SER A 48 -2.15 9.55 6.57
C SER A 48 -3.41 10.21 7.11
N GLU A 49 -4.56 10.09 6.44
CA GLU A 49 -5.85 10.62 6.94
C GLU A 49 -6.20 10.08 8.33
N ALA A 50 -5.96 8.79 8.57
CA ALA A 50 -6.24 8.17 9.86
C ALA A 50 -5.25 8.59 10.97
N GLU A 51 -4.04 9.01 10.61
CA GLU A 51 -3.03 9.56 11.53
C GLU A 51 -3.26 11.06 11.76
N THR A 52 -3.71 11.82 10.76
CA THR A 52 -4.03 13.25 10.91
C THR A 52 -5.31 13.48 11.72
N GLU A 53 -6.26 12.55 11.70
CA GLU A 53 -7.42 12.56 12.63
C GLU A 53 -7.04 12.27 14.10
N GLU A 54 -5.77 11.93 14.40
CA GLU A 54 -5.27 11.72 15.77
C GLU A 54 -4.55 12.95 16.37
N GLU A 55 -4.24 14.00 15.59
CA GLU A 55 -3.73 15.32 16.06
C GLU A 55 -4.86 16.28 16.44
#